data_AF-A0A261GSR8-F1
#
_entry.id   AF-A0A261GSR8-F1
#
_cell.length_a   1.000
_cell.length_b   1.000
_cell.length_c   1.000
_cell.angle_alpha   90.00
_cell.angle_beta   90.00
_cell.angle_gamma   90.00
#
_symmetry.space_group_name_H-M   'P 1'
#
loop_
_entity.id
_entity.type
_entity.pdbx_description
1 polymer ?
#
loop_
_entity_poly.entity_id
_entity_poly.type
_entity_poly.pdbx_seq_one_letter_code
_entity_poly.pdbx_strand_id
1 'polypeptide(L)'
;MVKAINLWQTLQPQKSGIYYLVAVKNPSGIAYDIAPWVHGQWEGLEQEILGHIRLGNALQTLTGMESPLETKEAKGSLLWQTGEPPRDRKILAVLPYEYDLIEWDEEFGWPSYIDSIAGYIVVDELLDLVVRELPFGK
;
A
#
# COMPACT_ATOMS: atom_id res chain seq x y z
N MET A 1 -17.94 -6.04 -11.25
CA MET A 1 -17.17 -6.94 -10.36
C MET A 1 -15.98 -6.13 -9.86
N VAL A 2 -15.66 -6.14 -8.56
CA VAL A 2 -14.53 -5.36 -8.01
C VAL A 2 -13.34 -6.30 -7.86
N LYS A 3 -12.14 -5.89 -8.29
CA LYS A 3 -10.94 -6.74 -8.29
C LYS A 3 -9.69 -5.93 -7.95
N ALA A 4 -8.81 -6.45 -7.12
CA ALA A 4 -7.47 -5.89 -6.90
C ALA A 4 -6.60 -6.13 -8.16
N ILE A 5 -5.82 -5.12 -8.57
CA ILE A 5 -4.86 -5.22 -9.67
C ILE A 5 -3.60 -4.50 -9.24
N ASN A 6 -2.45 -5.16 -9.37
CA ASN A 6 -1.14 -4.60 -9.08
C ASN A 6 -0.54 -4.11 -10.41
N LEU A 7 -0.45 -2.79 -10.62
CA LEU A 7 -0.03 -2.20 -11.90
C LEU A 7 1.42 -1.68 -11.90
N TRP A 8 2.16 -1.84 -10.81
CA TRP A 8 3.46 -1.21 -10.65
C TRP A 8 4.59 -1.94 -11.38
N GLN A 9 5.31 -1.21 -12.25
CA GLN A 9 6.61 -1.61 -12.79
C GLN A 9 7.73 -0.99 -11.96
N THR A 10 8.67 -1.83 -11.54
CA THR A 10 9.95 -1.52 -10.87
C THR A 10 10.52 -0.15 -11.24
N LEU A 11 10.53 0.77 -10.28
CA LEU A 11 11.37 1.97 -10.31
C LEU A 11 12.07 2.15 -8.98
N GLN A 12 13.33 2.52 -9.12
CA GLN A 12 14.41 2.67 -8.15
C GLN A 12 14.07 3.38 -6.82
N PRO A 13 14.88 3.13 -5.77
CA PRO A 13 14.71 3.68 -4.42
C PRO A 13 15.08 5.17 -4.41
N GLN A 14 14.13 6.02 -4.74
CA GLN A 14 14.03 7.41 -4.27
C GLN A 14 12.82 8.07 -4.91
N LYS A 15 11.63 7.90 -4.32
CA LYS A 15 10.53 8.83 -4.57
C LYS A 15 9.85 9.19 -3.26
N SER A 16 10.33 10.27 -2.67
CA SER A 16 9.60 11.04 -1.67
C SER A 16 8.25 11.44 -2.27
N GLY A 17 7.20 10.70 -1.92
CA GLY A 17 5.85 10.90 -2.42
C GLY A 17 4.84 10.55 -1.33
N ILE A 18 3.72 11.27 -1.29
CA ILE A 18 2.61 10.87 -0.44
C ILE A 18 1.91 9.72 -1.18
N TYR A 19 1.90 8.53 -0.60
CA TYR A 19 1.14 7.41 -1.13
C TYR A 19 -0.36 7.60 -0.89
N TYR A 20 -1.14 7.24 -1.89
CA TYR A 20 -2.59 7.21 -1.83
C TYR A 20 -3.09 5.84 -2.21
N LEU A 21 -4.18 5.44 -1.56
CA LEU A 21 -5.06 4.40 -2.05
C LEU A 21 -5.98 5.03 -3.09
N VAL A 22 -5.97 4.50 -4.30
CA VAL A 22 -6.74 5.01 -5.44
C VAL A 22 -7.79 4.00 -5.87
N ALA A 23 -8.95 4.48 -6.27
CA ALA A 23 -9.95 3.72 -7.01
C ALA A 23 -9.80 4.07 -8.49
N VAL A 24 -9.57 3.08 -9.35
CA VAL A 24 -9.34 3.25 -10.78
C VAL A 24 -10.38 2.54 -11.61
N LYS A 25 -10.64 3.08 -12.80
CA LYS A 25 -11.53 2.46 -13.79
C LYS A 25 -10.83 1.29 -14.46
N ASN A 26 -11.47 0.14 -14.44
CA ASN A 26 -11.03 -1.07 -15.11
C ASN A 26 -12.12 -1.57 -16.08
N PRO A 27 -11.78 -2.26 -17.21
CA PRO A 27 -12.79 -2.85 -18.09
C PRO A 27 -13.83 -3.73 -17.39
N SER A 28 -13.49 -4.36 -16.26
CA SER A 28 -14.39 -5.23 -15.48
C SER A 28 -15.16 -4.53 -14.35
N GLY A 29 -14.90 -3.23 -14.10
CA GLY A 29 -15.48 -2.45 -13.02
C GLY A 29 -14.51 -1.48 -12.37
N ILE A 30 -14.51 -1.43 -11.04
CA ILE A 30 -13.60 -0.61 -10.23
C ILE A 30 -12.50 -1.52 -9.69
N ALA A 31 -11.25 -1.06 -9.75
CA ALA A 31 -10.11 -1.67 -9.08
C ALA A 31 -9.50 -0.69 -8.09
N TYR A 32 -8.73 -1.20 -7.13
CA TYR A 32 -7.96 -0.38 -6.19
C TYR A 32 -6.48 -0.65 -6.36
N ASP A 33 -5.68 0.39 -6.17
CA ASP A 33 -4.22 0.31 -6.18
C ASP A 33 -3.63 1.34 -5.20
N ILE A 34 -2.33 1.23 -4.93
CA ILE A 34 -1.55 2.19 -4.16
C ILE A 34 -0.62 2.92 -5.11
N ALA A 35 -0.74 4.24 -5.19
CA ALA A 35 0.09 5.04 -6.07
C ALA A 35 0.66 6.28 -5.36
N PRO A 36 1.90 6.66 -5.68
CA PRO A 36 2.46 7.91 -5.20
C PRO A 36 1.94 9.09 -6.03
N TRP A 37 1.68 10.20 -5.35
CA TRP A 37 1.47 11.51 -5.98
C TRP A 37 2.76 12.32 -5.89
N VAL A 38 3.38 12.60 -7.03
CA VAL A 38 4.70 13.22 -7.14
C VAL A 38 4.61 14.41 -8.09
N HIS A 39 5.04 15.60 -7.65
CA HIS A 39 5.06 16.82 -8.46
C HIS A 39 3.74 17.16 -9.20
N GLY A 40 2.59 16.89 -8.57
CA GLY A 40 1.29 17.20 -9.16
C GLY A 40 0.77 16.19 -10.18
N GLN A 41 1.35 14.99 -10.24
CA GLN A 41 0.92 13.90 -11.11
C GLN A 41 0.95 12.54 -10.38
N TRP A 42 0.09 11.64 -10.85
CA TRP A 42 0.10 10.24 -10.44
C TRP A 42 1.17 9.49 -11.22
N GLU A 43 1.98 8.70 -10.52
CA GLU A 43 2.99 7.87 -11.18
C GLU A 43 2.58 6.40 -11.18
N GLY A 44 2.91 5.70 -12.29
CA GLY A 44 2.61 4.28 -12.44
C GLY A 44 1.13 3.96 -12.67
N LEU A 45 0.29 4.97 -12.90
CA LEU A 45 -1.14 4.82 -13.19
C LEU A 45 -1.48 5.39 -14.56
N GLU A 46 -1.89 4.52 -15.47
CA GLU A 46 -2.39 4.91 -16.80
C GLU A 46 -3.92 5.02 -16.83
N GLN A 47 -4.60 4.46 -15.83
CA GLN A 47 -6.05 4.36 -15.78
C GLN A 47 -6.68 5.64 -15.21
N GLU A 48 -7.95 5.87 -15.57
CA GLU A 48 -8.76 6.95 -15.01
C GLU A 48 -8.97 6.72 -13.51
N ILE A 49 -8.52 7.68 -12.69
CA ILE A 49 -8.72 7.67 -11.24
C ILE A 49 -10.10 8.24 -10.92
N LEU A 50 -10.92 7.43 -10.27
CA LEU A 50 -12.29 7.75 -9.90
C LEU A 50 -12.34 8.43 -8.51
N GLY A 51 -11.41 8.06 -7.62
CA GLY A 51 -11.26 8.67 -6.31
C GLY A 51 -9.98 8.24 -5.61
N HIS A 52 -9.61 8.94 -4.55
CA HIS A 52 -8.40 8.65 -3.79
C HIS A 52 -8.52 9.04 -2.32
N ILE A 53 -7.76 8.36 -1.46
CA ILE A 53 -7.60 8.70 -0.05
C ILE A 53 -6.12 8.53 0.32
N ARG A 54 -5.61 9.42 1.19
CA ARG A 54 -4.22 9.32 1.68
C ARG A 54 -4.03 7.95 2.35
N LEU A 55 -2.94 7.26 2.04
CA LEU A 55 -2.71 5.89 2.51
C LEU A 55 -2.75 5.80 4.05
N GLY A 56 -2.13 6.76 4.75
CA GLY A 56 -2.19 6.84 6.23
C GLY A 56 -3.63 6.87 6.77
N ASN A 57 -4.54 7.62 6.14
CA ASN A 57 -5.94 7.68 6.58
C ASN A 57 -6.67 6.35 6.36
N ALA A 58 -6.39 5.67 5.25
CA ALA A 58 -6.93 4.33 5.00
C ALA A 58 -6.40 3.33 6.03
N LEU A 59 -5.10 3.35 6.31
CA LEU A 59 -4.46 2.50 7.32
C LEU A 59 -5.01 2.76 8.73
N GLN A 60 -5.23 4.02 9.10
CA GLN A 60 -5.86 4.38 10.36
C GLN A 60 -7.26 3.81 10.47
N THR A 61 -8.03 3.86 9.38
CA THR A 61 -9.38 3.30 9.35
C THR A 61 -9.36 1.78 9.48
N LEU A 62 -8.43 1.12 8.78
CA LEU A 62 -8.38 -0.34 8.68
C LEU A 62 -7.67 -1.02 9.83
N THR A 63 -6.68 -0.38 10.47
CA THR A 63 -5.88 -0.96 11.55
C THR A 63 -6.18 -0.31 12.92
N GLY A 64 -6.82 0.87 12.93
CA GLY A 64 -6.99 1.71 14.12
C GLY A 64 -5.80 2.64 14.40
N MET A 65 -4.72 2.56 13.62
CA MET A 65 -3.51 3.38 13.74
C MET A 65 -2.90 3.68 12.35
N GLU A 66 -2.22 4.80 12.18
CA GLU A 66 -1.52 5.08 10.92
C GLU A 66 -0.26 4.20 10.79
N SER A 67 0.48 4.00 11.88
CA SER A 67 1.76 3.30 11.89
C SER A 67 1.89 2.34 13.08
N PRO A 68 2.56 1.17 12.96
CA PRO A 68 2.85 0.27 14.08
C PRO A 68 3.71 0.92 15.17
N LEU A 69 4.34 2.05 14.87
CA LEU A 69 5.13 2.84 15.83
C LEU A 69 4.28 3.70 16.77
N GLU A 70 2.98 3.85 16.51
CA GLU A 70 2.11 4.55 17.47
C GLU A 70 1.96 3.74 18.77
N THR A 71 1.87 4.43 19.90
CA THR A 71 1.70 3.80 21.23
C THR A 71 0.28 3.29 21.50
N LYS A 72 -0.57 3.24 20.48
CA LYS A 72 -1.94 2.73 20.56
C LYS A 72 -1.94 1.24 20.20
N GLU A 73 -2.83 0.48 20.81
CA GLU A 73 -3.08 -0.88 20.35
C GLU A 73 -3.83 -0.86 19.01
N ALA A 74 -3.39 -1.68 18.06
CA ALA A 74 -4.14 -1.96 16.83
C ALA A 74 -5.51 -2.56 17.18
N LYS A 75 -6.58 -2.03 16.59
CA LYS A 75 -7.98 -2.42 16.88
C LYS A 75 -8.83 -2.62 15.63
N GLY A 76 -8.24 -2.45 14.46
CA GLY A 76 -8.93 -2.57 13.18
C GLY A 76 -8.98 -4.01 12.66
N SER A 77 -9.58 -4.16 11.48
CA SER A 77 -9.69 -5.42 10.74
C SER A 77 -8.39 -5.84 10.04
N LEU A 78 -7.41 -4.94 9.96
CA LEU A 78 -6.06 -5.18 9.46
C LEU A 78 -5.05 -5.04 10.61
N LEU A 79 -4.08 -5.95 10.67
CA LEU A 79 -3.03 -5.93 11.68
C LEU A 79 -1.67 -5.73 11.02
N TRP A 80 -0.81 -4.95 11.67
CA TRP A 80 0.59 -4.84 11.30
C TRP A 80 1.32 -6.15 11.58
N GLN A 81 2.10 -6.60 10.60
CA GLN A 81 2.97 -7.77 10.72
C GLN A 81 4.39 -7.33 11.07
N THR A 82 5.12 -8.20 11.78
CA THR A 82 6.51 -7.99 12.19
C THR A 82 7.34 -9.23 11.87
N GLY A 83 8.67 -9.08 11.83
CA GLY A 83 9.59 -10.15 11.44
C GLY A 83 9.91 -10.16 9.94
N GLU A 84 10.40 -11.30 9.44
CA GLU A 84 10.80 -11.44 8.03
C GLU A 84 9.55 -11.39 7.12
N PRO A 85 9.54 -10.51 6.10
CA PRO A 85 8.43 -10.45 5.16
C PRO A 85 8.40 -11.66 4.20
N PRO A 86 7.22 -12.00 3.67
CA PRO A 86 7.08 -13.05 2.67
C PRO A 86 7.73 -12.65 1.34
N ARG A 87 8.48 -13.58 0.73
CA ARG A 87 9.23 -13.35 -0.52
C ARG A 87 8.38 -13.51 -1.79
N ASP A 88 7.18 -14.06 -1.66
CA ASP A 88 6.29 -14.38 -2.78
C ASP A 88 5.25 -13.30 -3.07
N ARG A 89 5.30 -12.16 -2.36
CA ARG A 89 4.29 -11.12 -2.46
C ARG A 89 4.85 -9.74 -2.13
N LYS A 90 4.21 -8.72 -2.70
CA LYS A 90 4.53 -7.32 -2.44
C LYS A 90 4.05 -6.90 -1.05
N ILE A 91 4.86 -6.11 -0.36
CA ILE A 91 4.55 -5.56 0.95
C ILE A 91 4.53 -4.03 0.92
N LEU A 92 3.73 -3.46 1.81
CA LEU A 92 3.85 -2.09 2.27
C LEU A 92 4.67 -2.12 3.57
N ALA A 93 5.94 -1.73 3.49
CA ALA A 93 6.83 -1.62 4.63
C ALA A 93 6.68 -0.26 5.30
N VAL A 94 6.76 -0.24 6.63
CA VAL A 94 6.79 1.01 7.41
C VAL A 94 8.20 1.35 7.80
N LEU A 95 8.61 2.55 7.40
CA LEU A 95 9.83 3.20 7.82
C LEU A 95 9.48 4.34 8.80
N PRO A 96 10.45 4.88 9.55
CA PRO A 96 10.21 6.07 10.36
C PRO A 96 9.68 7.23 9.49
N TYR A 97 8.44 7.63 9.74
CA TYR A 97 7.73 8.74 9.07
C TYR A 97 7.30 8.52 7.62
N GLU A 98 7.55 7.35 7.04
CA GLU A 98 7.21 7.06 5.65
C GLU A 98 6.81 5.59 5.42
N TYR A 99 6.29 5.32 4.24
CA TYR A 99 5.98 3.96 3.78
C TYR A 99 6.75 3.68 2.51
N ASP A 100 7.06 2.40 2.29
CA ASP A 100 7.66 1.96 1.05
C ASP A 100 6.98 0.70 0.52
N LEU A 101 6.93 0.56 -0.80
CA LEU A 101 6.35 -0.59 -1.48
C LEU A 101 7.50 -1.48 -1.96
N ILE A 102 7.63 -2.64 -1.33
CA ILE A 102 8.80 -3.52 -1.53
C ILE A 102 8.33 -4.87 -2.07
N GLU A 103 9.10 -5.42 -3.00
CA GLU A 103 8.96 -6.77 -3.52
C GLU A 103 10.31 -7.48 -3.39
N TRP A 104 10.30 -8.81 -3.25
CA TRP A 104 11.52 -9.60 -3.22
C TRP A 104 12.17 -9.61 -4.61
N ASP A 105 13.45 -9.26 -4.66
CA ASP A 105 14.24 -9.38 -5.87
C ASP A 105 14.95 -10.75 -5.89
N GLU A 106 14.78 -11.55 -6.94
CA GLU A 106 15.39 -12.89 -7.01
C GLU A 106 16.91 -12.85 -7.21
N GLU A 107 17.46 -11.75 -7.75
CA GLU A 107 18.90 -11.58 -7.96
C GLU A 107 19.56 -10.95 -6.73
N PHE A 108 18.91 -9.96 -6.12
CA PHE A 108 19.48 -9.13 -5.05
C PHE A 108 18.89 -9.36 -3.65
N GLY A 109 17.76 -10.06 -3.56
CA GLY A 109 17.02 -10.29 -2.32
C GLY A 109 16.28 -9.06 -1.82
N TRP A 110 16.08 -8.99 -0.50
CA TRP A 110 15.50 -7.81 0.13
C TRP A 110 16.45 -6.60 0.07
N PRO A 111 15.91 -5.37 0.03
CA PRO A 111 16.74 -4.19 0.17
C PRO A 111 17.46 -4.19 1.53
N SER A 112 18.63 -3.56 1.58
CA SER A 112 19.51 -3.58 2.76
C SER A 112 18.89 -2.99 4.04
N TYR A 113 17.80 -2.23 3.93
CA TYR A 113 17.09 -1.63 5.06
C TYR A 113 15.91 -2.48 5.55
N ILE A 114 15.67 -3.68 5.01
CA ILE A 114 14.51 -4.51 5.37
C ILE A 114 14.48 -4.83 6.87
N ASP A 115 15.64 -5.06 7.48
CA ASP A 115 15.75 -5.35 8.92
C ASP A 115 15.47 -4.13 9.80
N SER A 116 15.34 -2.94 9.20
CA SER A 116 15.07 -1.67 9.88
C SER A 116 13.60 -1.24 9.80
N ILE A 117 12.75 -2.00 9.12
CA ILE A 117 11.32 -1.67 9.02
C ILE A 117 10.64 -1.92 10.36
N ALA A 118 9.71 -1.03 10.74
CA ALA A 118 8.94 -1.17 11.98
C ALA A 118 7.87 -2.26 11.91
N GLY A 119 7.44 -2.59 10.69
CA GLY A 119 6.44 -3.59 10.39
C GLY A 119 6.03 -3.50 8.93
N TYR A 120 5.15 -4.40 8.51
CA TYR A 120 4.66 -4.43 7.14
C TYR A 120 3.22 -4.91 7.06
N ILE A 121 2.60 -4.67 5.90
CA ILE A 121 1.31 -5.22 5.49
C ILE A 121 1.47 -5.83 4.09
N VAL A 122 0.86 -6.98 3.84
CA VAL A 122 0.80 -7.55 2.49
C VAL A 122 -0.16 -6.71 1.64
N VAL A 123 0.29 -6.24 0.47
CA VAL A 123 -0.50 -5.29 -0.34
C VAL A 123 -1.82 -5.89 -0.78
N ASP A 124 -1.85 -7.15 -1.21
CA ASP A 124 -3.09 -7.80 -1.67
C ASP A 124 -4.11 -7.93 -0.53
N GLU A 125 -3.68 -8.25 0.70
CA GLU A 125 -4.56 -8.30 1.88
C GLU A 125 -5.16 -6.92 2.20
N LEU A 126 -4.34 -5.86 2.07
CA LEU A 126 -4.80 -4.49 2.22
C LEU A 126 -5.85 -4.13 1.16
N LEU A 127 -5.57 -4.40 -0.12
CA LEU A 127 -6.48 -4.07 -1.22
C LEU A 127 -7.80 -4.85 -1.14
N ASP A 128 -7.76 -6.14 -0.77
CA ASP A 128 -8.96 -6.95 -0.56
C ASP A 128 -9.82 -6.39 0.58
N LEU A 129 -9.20 -5.91 1.65
CA LEU A 129 -9.92 -5.30 2.76
C LEU A 129 -10.49 -3.94 2.38
N VAL A 130 -9.75 -3.13 1.62
CA VAL A 130 -10.25 -1.85 1.06
C VAL A 130 -11.52 -2.06 0.26
N VAL A 131 -11.54 -3.06 -0.63
CA VAL A 131 -12.70 -3.37 -1.47
C VAL A 131 -13.95 -3.61 -0.62
N ARG A 132 -13.79 -4.22 0.55
CA ARG A 132 -14.90 -4.56 1.46
C ARG A 132 -15.32 -3.39 2.34
N GLU A 133 -14.36 -2.75 2.97
CA GLU A 133 -14.58 -1.81 4.07
C GLU A 133 -14.62 -0.34 3.60
N LEU A 134 -13.95 -0.02 2.49
CA LEU A 134 -13.84 1.34 1.91
C LEU A 134 -14.24 1.40 0.42
N PRO A 135 -15.43 0.90 0.04
CA PRO A 135 -15.85 0.88 -1.35
C PRO A 135 -16.16 2.29 -1.88
N PHE A 136 -15.48 2.69 -2.94
CA PHE A 136 -15.76 3.87 -3.73
C PHE A 136 -17.15 3.81 -4.36
N GLY A 137 -17.94 4.88 -4.18
CA GLY A 137 -19.26 5.03 -4.80
C GLY A 137 -20.41 4.27 -4.11
N LYS A 138 -20.23 3.82 -2.87
CA LYS A 138 -21.37 3.51 -1.99
C LYS A 138 -21.97 4.79 -1.40
#